data_AF-A0A167V2G1-F1
#
_entry.id   AF-A0A167V2G1-F1
#
_cell.length_a   1.000
_cell.length_b   1.000
_cell.length_c   1.000
_cell.angle_alpha   90.00
_cell.angle_beta   90.00
_cell.angle_gamma   90.00
#
_symmetry.space_group_name_H-M   'P 1'
#
loop_
_entity.id
_entity.type
_entity.pdbx_description
1 polymer ?
#
loop_
_entity_poly.entity_id
_entity_poly.type
_entity_poly.pdbx_seq_one_letter_code
_entity_poly.pdbx_strand_id
1 'polypeptide(L)'
;MAFSIQELELNPNADRTAEQIRTRQIFEVLKIKTIAEEFLTEHEKDFFYMGVKYSFLNDGKIEDYNCCDNPKFKFLYLIYARDIYGFKKSKITKPGRGVEYIVKNKEKNNDLFYLRIKIEEWKSIVRTTVHDEELLHQSTKETREEIKELKKLSKYKNNIQGIYTSNYITKENAIILHSKWIYCVSLEIFESLDSADFISELNGIEIEFNEFSLIHILNRHFAKILKQFDTKKSFHKEMFIPRILSTQIKEIITIIDTSMLLIGKEINKIAFQIHEQDYIIYTSEKIRGANTYRRLNTFFPVDDKNDKNALTADYNLKVINPIYSVYVPK
;
A
#
# COMPACT_ATOMS: atom_id res chain seq x y z
N MET A 1 -5.39 -3.10 -21.18
CA MET A 1 -5.35 -4.32 -20.34
C MET A 1 -5.80 -5.47 -21.21
N ALA A 2 -5.06 -6.58 -21.25
CA ALA A 2 -5.39 -7.75 -22.06
C ALA A 2 -6.33 -8.72 -21.33
N PHE A 3 -6.27 -8.77 -19.99
CA PHE A 3 -7.11 -9.62 -19.16
C PHE A 3 -7.67 -8.87 -17.97
N SER A 4 -8.94 -9.10 -17.63
CA SER A 4 -9.51 -8.63 -16.36
C SER A 4 -8.80 -9.26 -15.16
N ILE A 5 -8.86 -8.62 -14.00
CA ILE A 5 -8.22 -9.15 -12.79
C ILE A 5 -8.83 -10.49 -12.36
N GLN A 6 -10.14 -10.64 -12.52
CA GLN A 6 -10.83 -11.89 -12.22
C GLN A 6 -10.34 -13.04 -13.11
N GLU A 7 -9.94 -12.76 -14.36
CA GLU A 7 -9.30 -13.75 -15.23
C GLU A 7 -7.86 -14.08 -14.79
N LEU A 8 -7.17 -13.20 -14.09
CA LEU A 8 -5.81 -13.47 -13.59
C LEU A 8 -5.82 -14.25 -12.27
N GLU A 9 -6.94 -14.32 -11.58
CA GLU A 9 -7.07 -15.10 -10.34
C GLU A 9 -7.16 -16.60 -10.63
N LEU A 10 -6.56 -17.40 -9.72
CA LEU A 10 -6.72 -18.85 -9.74
C LEU A 10 -8.08 -19.21 -9.17
N ASN A 11 -8.86 -20.02 -9.90
CA ASN A 11 -10.15 -20.49 -9.42
C ASN A 11 -10.00 -21.83 -8.68
N PRO A 12 -10.09 -21.86 -7.33
CA PRO A 12 -9.90 -23.10 -6.57
C PRO A 12 -11.05 -24.11 -6.76
N ASN A 13 -12.19 -23.67 -7.30
CA ASN A 13 -13.38 -24.49 -7.50
C ASN A 13 -13.50 -25.02 -8.94
N ALA A 14 -12.62 -24.59 -9.85
CA ALA A 14 -12.61 -25.06 -11.23
C ALA A 14 -12.05 -26.47 -11.34
N ASP A 15 -12.42 -27.17 -12.42
CA ASP A 15 -11.73 -28.41 -12.79
C ASP A 15 -10.23 -28.12 -12.97
N ARG A 16 -9.38 -28.92 -12.33
CA ARG A 16 -7.94 -28.68 -12.27
C ARG A 16 -7.30 -28.66 -13.65
N THR A 17 -7.74 -29.53 -14.56
CA THR A 17 -7.20 -29.59 -15.91
C THR A 17 -7.65 -28.40 -16.73
N ALA A 18 -8.94 -28.03 -16.65
CA ALA A 18 -9.46 -26.82 -17.29
C ALA A 18 -8.72 -25.56 -16.81
N GLU A 19 -8.47 -25.45 -15.51
CA GLU A 19 -7.77 -24.30 -14.91
C GLU A 19 -6.29 -24.22 -15.36
N GLN A 20 -5.61 -25.37 -15.46
CA GLN A 20 -4.25 -25.43 -16.01
C GLN A 20 -4.21 -25.01 -17.49
N ILE A 21 -5.17 -25.44 -18.30
CA ILE A 21 -5.27 -25.03 -19.71
C ILE A 21 -5.51 -23.52 -19.81
N ARG A 22 -6.48 -22.99 -19.05
CA ARG A 22 -6.84 -21.57 -19.03
C ARG A 22 -5.65 -20.69 -18.63
N THR A 23 -5.04 -20.99 -17.48
CA THR A 23 -3.90 -20.22 -16.97
C THR A 23 -2.70 -20.30 -17.92
N ARG A 24 -2.51 -21.45 -18.61
CA ARG A 24 -1.47 -21.56 -19.64
C ARG A 24 -1.74 -20.69 -20.86
N GLN A 25 -2.98 -20.64 -21.34
CA GLN A 25 -3.34 -19.79 -22.47
C GLN A 25 -3.09 -18.31 -22.16
N ILE A 26 -3.49 -17.85 -20.98
CA ILE A 26 -3.21 -16.48 -20.50
C ILE A 26 -1.70 -16.23 -20.45
N PHE A 27 -0.94 -17.17 -19.87
CA PHE A 27 0.52 -17.07 -19.78
C PHE A 27 1.19 -16.92 -21.15
N GLU A 28 0.79 -17.70 -22.16
CA GLU A 28 1.37 -17.60 -23.52
C GLU A 28 1.09 -16.26 -24.17
N VAL A 29 -0.12 -15.73 -24.02
CA VAL A 29 -0.47 -14.39 -24.53
C VAL A 29 0.41 -13.33 -23.86
N LEU A 30 0.53 -13.37 -22.53
CA LEU A 30 1.38 -12.43 -21.80
C LEU A 30 2.86 -12.59 -22.15
N LYS A 31 3.33 -13.82 -22.42
CA LYS A 31 4.71 -14.08 -22.87
C LYS A 31 5.01 -13.40 -24.20
N ILE A 32 4.10 -13.52 -25.17
CA ILE A 32 4.24 -12.86 -26.48
C ILE A 32 4.32 -11.34 -26.30
N LYS A 33 3.41 -10.76 -25.50
CA LYS A 33 3.42 -9.33 -25.19
C LYS A 33 4.73 -8.89 -24.54
N THR A 34 5.22 -9.64 -23.56
CA THR A 34 6.49 -9.34 -22.88
C THR A 34 7.68 -9.37 -23.84
N ILE A 35 7.74 -10.36 -24.75
CA ILE A 35 8.81 -10.46 -25.76
C ILE A 35 8.73 -9.29 -26.76
N ALA A 36 7.52 -8.83 -27.07
CA ALA A 36 7.28 -7.67 -27.91
C ALA A 36 7.45 -6.32 -27.18
N GLU A 37 7.86 -6.32 -25.91
CA GLU A 37 7.98 -5.14 -25.05
C GLU A 37 6.69 -4.31 -24.94
N GLU A 38 5.54 -4.97 -25.06
CA GLU A 38 4.24 -4.32 -24.92
C GLU A 38 3.93 -3.98 -23.45
N PHE A 39 3.03 -3.02 -23.24
CA PHE A 39 2.56 -2.66 -21.92
C PHE A 39 1.79 -3.82 -21.25
N LEU A 40 2.20 -4.14 -20.02
CA LEU A 40 1.50 -5.02 -19.09
C LEU A 40 1.13 -4.22 -17.83
N THR A 41 -0.04 -4.51 -17.28
CA THR A 41 -0.44 -4.01 -15.95
C THR A 41 0.37 -4.70 -14.84
N GLU A 42 0.39 -4.17 -13.62
CA GLU A 42 1.06 -4.82 -12.49
C GLU A 42 0.45 -6.18 -12.16
N HIS A 43 -0.87 -6.34 -12.33
CA HIS A 43 -1.54 -7.65 -12.19
C HIS A 43 -1.11 -8.66 -13.25
N GLU A 44 -1.01 -8.24 -14.51
CA GLU A 44 -0.51 -9.10 -15.60
C GLU A 44 0.95 -9.50 -15.37
N LYS A 45 1.78 -8.56 -14.87
CA LYS A 45 3.18 -8.83 -14.51
C LYS A 45 3.28 -9.86 -13.38
N ASP A 46 2.46 -9.73 -12.34
CA ASP A 46 2.43 -10.69 -11.23
C ASP A 46 2.00 -12.07 -11.70
N PHE A 47 0.94 -12.16 -12.51
CA PHE A 47 0.49 -13.42 -13.10
C PHE A 47 1.60 -14.07 -13.92
N PHE A 48 2.21 -13.30 -14.83
CA PHE A 48 3.27 -13.79 -15.70
C PHE A 48 4.50 -14.27 -14.89
N TYR A 49 4.94 -13.49 -13.90
CA TYR A 49 6.03 -13.84 -13.00
C TYR A 49 5.76 -15.17 -12.28
N MET A 50 4.55 -15.36 -11.77
CA MET A 50 4.14 -16.61 -11.12
C MET A 50 4.19 -17.79 -12.10
N GLY A 51 3.74 -17.58 -13.33
CA GLY A 51 3.86 -18.54 -14.43
C GLY A 51 5.32 -18.96 -14.68
N VAL A 52 6.24 -18.02 -14.91
CA VAL A 52 7.66 -18.33 -15.13
C VAL A 52 8.26 -19.07 -13.94
N LYS A 53 7.96 -18.62 -12.73
CA LYS A 53 8.56 -19.14 -11.49
C LYS A 53 8.11 -20.56 -11.15
N TYR A 54 6.84 -20.89 -11.37
CA TYR A 54 6.25 -22.15 -10.92
C TYR A 54 5.93 -23.13 -12.04
N SER A 55 6.04 -22.72 -13.30
CA SER A 55 5.88 -23.63 -14.44
C SER A 55 6.83 -24.82 -14.36
N PHE A 56 6.30 -25.97 -14.78
CA PHE A 56 7.08 -27.19 -15.00
C PHE A 56 7.64 -27.26 -16.44
N LEU A 57 7.19 -26.37 -17.32
CA LEU A 57 7.69 -26.24 -18.67
C LEU A 57 8.94 -25.34 -18.69
N ASN A 58 9.71 -25.44 -19.77
CA ASN A 58 10.88 -24.58 -19.97
C ASN A 58 10.46 -23.21 -20.50
N ASP A 59 10.01 -22.34 -19.60
CA ASP A 59 9.54 -20.99 -19.92
C ASP A 59 10.62 -19.90 -19.79
N GLY A 60 11.89 -20.30 -19.75
CA GLY A 60 13.00 -19.39 -19.47
C GLY A 60 13.16 -19.09 -17.97
N LYS A 61 13.95 -18.07 -17.66
CA LYS A 61 14.23 -17.61 -16.30
C LYS A 61 13.55 -16.26 -16.04
N ILE A 62 13.32 -15.95 -14.77
CA ILE A 62 12.75 -14.66 -14.35
C ILE A 62 13.61 -13.50 -14.87
N GLU A 63 14.94 -13.67 -14.86
CA GLU A 63 15.91 -12.67 -15.34
C GLU A 63 15.83 -12.40 -16.85
N ASP A 64 15.19 -13.29 -17.63
CA ASP A 64 15.05 -13.12 -19.07
C ASP A 64 13.93 -12.12 -19.42
N TYR A 65 13.13 -11.68 -18.43
CA TYR A 65 11.93 -10.87 -18.64
C TYR A 65 11.94 -9.60 -17.76
N ASN A 66 12.11 -8.44 -18.38
CA ASN A 66 12.12 -7.14 -17.67
C ASN A 66 10.82 -6.87 -16.89
N CYS A 67 9.68 -7.35 -17.40
CA CYS A 67 8.37 -7.19 -16.76
C CYS A 67 8.29 -7.88 -15.39
N CYS A 68 9.17 -8.83 -15.11
CA CYS A 68 9.23 -9.57 -13.85
C CYS A 68 9.94 -8.81 -12.71
N ASP A 69 10.53 -7.64 -12.97
CA ASP A 69 11.33 -6.92 -11.97
C ASP A 69 10.49 -6.48 -10.75
N ASN A 70 9.33 -5.85 -10.98
CA ASN A 70 8.41 -5.44 -9.92
C ASN A 70 7.85 -6.64 -9.12
N PRO A 71 7.30 -7.70 -9.77
CA PRO A 71 6.88 -8.91 -9.07
C PRO A 71 7.99 -9.58 -8.25
N LYS A 72 9.19 -9.71 -8.83
CA LYS A 72 10.38 -10.25 -8.13
C LYS A 72 10.73 -9.39 -6.92
N PHE A 73 10.71 -8.07 -7.09
CA PHE A 73 10.95 -7.13 -6.01
C PHE A 73 9.91 -7.28 -4.89
N LYS A 74 8.61 -7.26 -5.19
CA LYS A 74 7.55 -7.45 -4.19
C LYS A 74 7.72 -8.76 -3.41
N PHE A 75 7.97 -9.86 -4.12
CA PHE A 75 8.18 -11.18 -3.52
C PHE A 75 9.37 -11.17 -2.55
N LEU A 76 10.55 -10.72 -3.01
CA LEU A 76 11.75 -10.71 -2.18
C LEU A 76 11.65 -9.70 -1.04
N TYR A 77 11.03 -8.53 -1.26
CA TYR A 77 10.79 -7.55 -0.22
C TYR A 77 10.01 -8.18 0.94
N LEU A 78 8.89 -8.86 0.68
CA LEU A 78 8.08 -9.48 1.73
C LEU A 78 8.85 -10.52 2.56
N ILE A 79 9.74 -11.28 1.92
CA ILE A 79 10.58 -12.28 2.60
C ILE A 79 11.63 -11.61 3.50
N TYR A 80 12.25 -10.53 3.01
CA TYR A 80 13.42 -9.91 3.64
C TYR A 80 13.13 -8.60 4.35
N ALA A 81 11.89 -8.10 4.39
CA ALA A 81 11.55 -6.77 4.92
C ALA A 81 12.04 -6.54 6.36
N ARG A 82 12.12 -7.60 7.16
CA ARG A 82 12.61 -7.56 8.56
C ARG A 82 14.11 -7.81 8.71
N ASP A 83 14.82 -8.11 7.63
CA ASP A 83 16.26 -8.41 7.62
C ASP A 83 16.90 -8.15 6.24
N ILE A 84 16.80 -6.91 5.76
CA ILE A 84 17.29 -6.49 4.43
C ILE A 84 18.83 -6.57 4.27
N TYR A 85 19.55 -6.94 5.34
CA TYR A 85 21.00 -7.18 5.32
C TYR A 85 21.39 -8.63 5.65
N GLY A 86 20.44 -9.47 6.03
CA GLY A 86 20.71 -10.87 6.35
C GLY A 86 21.40 -11.11 7.70
N PHE A 87 21.38 -10.13 8.62
CA PHE A 87 22.05 -10.22 9.93
C PHE A 87 21.34 -11.17 10.90
N LYS A 88 20.05 -11.46 10.69
CA LYS A 88 19.33 -12.40 11.55
C LYS A 88 19.79 -13.82 11.26
N LYS A 89 20.06 -14.54 12.35
CA LYS A 89 20.38 -15.98 12.35
C LYS A 89 19.15 -16.87 12.14
N SER A 90 17.95 -16.29 12.06
CA SER A 90 16.71 -17.04 11.81
C SER A 90 16.75 -17.69 10.43
N LYS A 91 16.24 -18.92 10.36
CA LYS A 91 15.99 -19.59 9.08
C LYS A 91 14.98 -18.77 8.29
N ILE A 92 15.30 -18.49 7.03
CA ILE A 92 14.40 -17.84 6.07
C ILE A 92 13.80 -18.93 5.21
N THR A 93 12.48 -18.91 5.07
CA THR A 93 11.73 -19.85 4.22
C THR A 93 11.16 -19.14 3.00
N LYS A 94 11.02 -19.89 1.90
CA LYS A 94 10.36 -19.42 0.68
C LYS A 94 9.40 -20.49 0.16
N PRO A 95 8.29 -20.09 -0.49
CA PRO A 95 7.44 -21.02 -1.23
C PRO A 95 8.10 -21.42 -2.55
N GLY A 96 8.20 -22.72 -2.81
CA GLY A 96 8.69 -23.34 -4.04
C GLY A 96 7.79 -24.49 -4.47
N ARG A 97 7.27 -24.50 -5.71
CA ARG A 97 6.48 -25.60 -6.33
C ARG A 97 5.60 -26.41 -5.35
N GLY A 98 4.80 -25.73 -4.52
CA GLY A 98 3.86 -26.35 -3.58
C GLY A 98 4.41 -26.72 -2.19
N VAL A 99 5.67 -26.43 -1.89
CA VAL A 99 6.29 -26.65 -0.57
C VAL A 99 7.06 -25.41 -0.09
N GLU A 100 7.20 -25.25 1.21
CA GLU A 100 8.15 -24.29 1.77
C GLU A 100 9.53 -24.93 1.92
N TYR A 101 10.59 -24.18 1.58
CA TYR A 101 11.96 -24.64 1.75
C TYR A 101 12.81 -23.59 2.48
N ILE A 102 13.84 -24.06 3.19
CA ILE A 102 14.82 -23.20 3.84
C ILE A 102 15.77 -22.65 2.77
N VAL A 103 15.86 -21.32 2.68
CA VAL A 103 16.72 -20.64 1.72
C VAL A 103 18.19 -20.90 2.05
N LYS A 104 18.94 -21.42 1.07
CA LYS A 104 20.39 -21.64 1.21
C LYS A 104 21.13 -20.31 1.21
N ASN A 105 22.29 -20.24 1.87
CA ASN A 105 23.09 -19.00 1.98
C ASN A 105 23.42 -18.36 0.63
N LYS A 106 23.72 -19.16 -0.41
CA LYS A 106 24.00 -18.63 -1.75
C LYS A 106 22.79 -17.87 -2.33
N GLU A 107 21.60 -18.45 -2.24
CA GLU A 107 20.37 -17.81 -2.71
C GLU A 107 20.05 -16.57 -1.88
N LYS A 108 20.12 -16.68 -0.55
CA LYS A 108 19.94 -15.54 0.37
C LYS A 108 20.85 -14.36 -0.01
N ASN A 109 22.13 -14.62 -0.29
CA ASN A 109 23.07 -13.57 -0.67
C ASN A 109 22.71 -12.93 -2.01
N ASN A 110 22.25 -13.72 -2.99
CA ASN A 110 21.80 -13.19 -4.28
C ASN A 110 20.55 -12.33 -4.13
N ASP A 111 19.58 -12.75 -3.32
CA ASP A 111 18.36 -11.97 -3.06
C ASP A 111 18.67 -10.64 -2.39
N LEU A 112 19.52 -10.67 -1.34
CA LEU A 112 19.93 -9.46 -0.63
C LEU A 112 20.75 -8.53 -1.52
N PHE A 113 21.56 -9.08 -2.43
CA PHE A 113 22.28 -8.29 -3.42
C PHE A 113 21.32 -7.60 -4.39
N TYR A 114 20.32 -8.33 -4.91
CA TYR A 114 19.27 -7.75 -5.74
C TYR A 114 18.52 -6.62 -5.01
N LEU A 115 18.14 -6.81 -3.74
CA LEU A 115 17.48 -5.76 -2.96
C LEU A 115 18.37 -4.52 -2.75
N ARG A 116 19.70 -4.68 -2.62
CA ARG A 116 20.64 -3.55 -2.55
C ARG A 116 20.69 -2.76 -3.86
N ILE A 117 20.64 -3.43 -5.01
CA ILE A 117 20.52 -2.76 -6.31
C ILE A 117 19.22 -1.95 -6.34
N LYS A 118 18.09 -2.56 -5.96
CA LYS A 118 16.78 -1.89 -5.93
C LYS A 118 16.74 -0.69 -4.97
N ILE A 119 17.48 -0.74 -3.86
CA ILE A 119 17.66 0.41 -2.96
C ILE A 119 18.30 1.58 -3.71
N GLU A 120 19.42 1.37 -4.40
CA GLU A 120 20.14 2.46 -5.04
C GLU A 120 19.39 3.01 -6.26
N GLU A 121 18.76 2.15 -7.05
CA GLU A 121 17.85 2.56 -8.13
C GLU A 121 16.71 3.44 -7.57
N TRP A 122 15.99 2.97 -6.56
CA TRP A 122 14.86 3.71 -6.00
C TRP A 122 15.28 4.97 -5.26
N LYS A 123 16.44 4.99 -4.59
CA LYS A 123 17.02 6.21 -4.02
C LYS A 123 17.24 7.29 -5.07
N SER A 124 17.70 6.92 -6.27
CA SER A 124 17.90 7.89 -7.34
C SER A 124 16.57 8.54 -7.74
N ILE A 125 15.51 7.75 -7.85
CA ILE A 125 14.14 8.20 -8.11
C ILE A 125 13.62 9.09 -6.97
N VAL A 126 13.77 8.66 -5.71
CA VAL A 126 13.30 9.41 -4.52
C VAL A 126 14.01 10.76 -4.35
N ARG A 127 15.23 10.91 -4.87
CA ARG A 127 15.95 12.21 -4.84
C ARG A 127 15.35 13.23 -5.79
N THR A 128 14.74 12.79 -6.88
CA THR A 128 14.04 13.67 -7.82
C THR A 128 12.80 14.26 -7.14
N THR A 129 12.64 15.58 -7.19
CA THR A 129 11.58 16.29 -6.48
C THR A 129 10.28 16.43 -7.27
N VAL A 130 10.34 16.31 -8.59
CA VAL A 130 9.23 16.47 -9.52
C VAL A 130 9.14 15.23 -10.41
N HIS A 131 7.96 14.64 -10.48
CA HIS A 131 7.66 13.50 -11.34
C HIS A 131 6.35 13.82 -12.07
N ASP A 132 6.24 13.39 -13.32
CA ASP A 132 5.03 13.61 -14.13
C ASP A 132 3.87 12.73 -13.64
N GLU A 133 4.19 11.53 -13.15
CA GLU A 133 3.22 10.61 -12.57
C GLU A 133 2.92 10.99 -11.11
N GLU A 134 1.67 11.35 -10.83
CA GLU A 134 1.23 11.81 -9.51
C GLU A 134 1.44 10.75 -8.41
N LEU A 135 1.18 9.48 -8.71
CA LEU A 135 1.38 8.40 -7.75
C LEU A 135 2.85 8.28 -7.32
N LEU A 136 3.75 8.31 -8.30
CA LEU A 136 5.19 8.31 -8.07
C LEU A 136 5.62 9.56 -7.30
N HIS A 137 5.09 10.73 -7.67
CA HIS A 137 5.36 11.98 -6.98
C HIS A 137 4.99 11.91 -5.50
N GLN A 138 3.78 11.44 -5.17
CA GLN A 138 3.33 11.32 -3.78
C GLN A 138 4.15 10.28 -3.01
N SER A 139 4.44 9.13 -3.61
CA SER A 139 5.28 8.09 -2.98
C SER A 139 6.68 8.61 -2.61
N THR A 140 7.36 9.27 -3.55
CA THR A 140 8.71 9.79 -3.30
C THR A 140 8.69 10.96 -2.30
N LYS A 141 7.66 11.81 -2.34
CA LYS A 141 7.48 12.92 -1.39
C LYS A 141 7.31 12.41 0.04
N GLU A 142 6.40 11.47 0.27
CA GLU A 142 6.16 10.88 1.60
C GLU A 142 7.43 10.17 2.11
N THR A 143 8.18 9.50 1.21
CA THR A 143 9.48 8.89 1.54
C THR A 143 10.50 9.92 2.03
N ARG A 144 10.63 11.06 1.32
CA ARG A 144 11.55 12.13 1.71
C ARG A 144 11.16 12.72 3.07
N GLU A 145 9.88 12.87 3.35
CA GLU A 145 9.38 13.31 4.65
C GLU A 145 9.75 12.32 5.76
N GLU A 146 9.55 11.02 5.53
CA GLU A 146 9.91 9.98 6.51
C GLU A 146 11.42 9.94 6.81
N ILE A 147 12.26 10.10 5.78
CA ILE A 147 13.72 10.21 5.97
C ILE A 147 14.09 11.47 6.77
N LYS A 148 13.39 12.59 6.56
CA LYS A 148 13.58 13.81 7.38
C LYS A 148 13.19 13.56 8.83
N GLU A 149 12.10 12.84 9.10
CA GLU A 149 11.72 12.48 10.48
C GLU A 149 12.74 11.55 11.13
N LEU A 150 13.29 10.58 10.39
CA LEU A 150 14.39 9.74 10.87
C LEU A 150 15.59 10.59 11.32
N LYS A 151 15.95 11.64 10.57
CA LYS A 151 17.04 12.56 10.92
C LYS A 151 16.75 13.40 12.18
N LYS A 152 15.48 13.62 12.52
CA LYS A 152 15.06 14.41 13.70
C LYS A 152 15.13 13.63 15.01
N LEU A 153 15.24 12.30 14.98
CA LEU A 153 15.36 11.49 16.19
C LEU A 153 16.57 11.94 17.03
N SER A 154 16.42 11.99 18.36
CA SER A 154 17.44 12.49 19.29
C SER A 154 18.83 11.88 19.10
N LYS A 155 18.90 10.59 18.71
CA LYS A 155 20.15 9.86 18.43
C LYS A 155 20.93 10.42 17.22
N TYR A 156 20.24 11.03 16.25
CA TYR A 156 20.81 11.51 14.99
C TYR A 156 20.78 13.03 14.86
N LYS A 157 19.87 13.69 15.58
CA LYS A 157 19.72 15.13 15.63
C LYS A 157 21.06 15.75 16.05
N ASN A 158 21.60 16.62 15.20
CA ASN A 158 22.89 17.30 15.38
C ASN A 158 24.12 16.37 15.48
N ASN A 159 23.99 15.08 15.13
CA ASN A 159 25.09 14.13 15.13
C ASN A 159 25.40 13.68 13.68
N ILE A 160 26.28 14.43 13.01
CA ILE A 160 26.71 14.15 11.64
C ILE A 160 27.36 12.76 11.54
N GLN A 161 28.13 12.33 12.52
CA GLN A 161 28.69 10.97 12.52
C GLN A 161 27.59 9.91 12.67
N GLY A 162 26.54 10.22 13.43
CA GLY A 162 25.36 9.38 13.65
C GLY A 162 24.62 9.00 12.37
N ILE A 163 24.52 9.90 11.39
CA ILE A 163 23.86 9.62 10.10
C ILE A 163 24.71 8.71 9.19
N TYR A 164 26.02 8.61 9.41
CA TYR A 164 26.89 7.67 8.68
C TYR A 164 26.99 6.30 9.36
N THR A 165 26.29 6.09 10.47
CA THR A 165 26.29 4.78 11.15
C THR A 165 25.53 3.74 10.34
N SER A 166 26.00 2.49 10.39
CA SER A 166 25.32 1.33 9.80
C SER A 166 23.85 1.24 10.23
N ASN A 167 23.53 1.60 11.47
CA ASN A 167 22.16 1.64 11.97
C ASN A 167 21.28 2.69 11.27
N TYR A 168 21.80 3.90 11.02
CA TYR A 168 21.05 4.91 10.26
C TYR A 168 20.81 4.45 8.82
N ILE A 169 21.87 4.02 8.13
CA ILE A 169 21.81 3.56 6.74
C ILE A 169 20.83 2.39 6.60
N THR A 170 20.81 1.48 7.59
CA THR A 170 19.86 0.36 7.60
C THR A 170 18.41 0.84 7.68
N LYS A 171 18.11 1.81 8.54
CA LYS A 171 16.76 2.37 8.67
C LYS A 171 16.35 3.15 7.42
N GLU A 172 17.24 3.95 6.86
CA GLU A 172 17.00 4.68 5.62
C GLU A 172 16.70 3.70 4.46
N ASN A 173 17.52 2.66 4.30
CA ASN A 173 17.31 1.65 3.26
C ASN A 173 16.00 0.87 3.45
N ALA A 174 15.58 0.62 4.69
CA ALA A 174 14.27 0.03 4.96
C ALA A 174 13.13 0.95 4.53
N ILE A 175 13.22 2.27 4.78
CA ILE A 175 12.25 3.27 4.33
C ILE A 175 12.18 3.30 2.79
N ILE A 176 13.33 3.31 2.11
CA ILE A 176 13.42 3.30 0.64
C ILE A 176 12.74 2.07 0.04
N LEU A 177 13.06 0.87 0.52
CA LEU A 177 12.45 -0.35 0.00
C LEU A 177 10.95 -0.39 0.28
N HIS A 178 10.55 0.05 1.46
CA HIS A 178 9.15 0.09 1.83
C HIS A 178 8.35 1.01 0.91
N SER A 179 8.88 2.19 0.55
CA SER A 179 8.15 3.09 -0.35
C SER A 179 8.07 2.60 -1.78
N LYS A 180 9.09 1.88 -2.28
CA LYS A 180 8.97 1.17 -3.57
C LYS A 180 7.87 0.12 -3.52
N TRP A 181 7.77 -0.63 -2.42
CA TRP A 181 6.72 -1.63 -2.24
C TRP A 181 5.33 -1.00 -2.20
N ILE A 182 5.16 0.09 -1.44
CA ILE A 182 3.89 0.84 -1.41
C ILE A 182 3.52 1.33 -2.81
N TYR A 183 4.48 1.89 -3.55
CA TYR A 183 4.24 2.34 -4.92
C TYR A 183 3.72 1.22 -5.82
N CYS A 184 4.37 0.05 -5.83
CA CYS A 184 3.91 -1.11 -6.61
C CYS A 184 2.50 -1.55 -6.20
N VAL A 185 2.24 -1.63 -4.89
CA VAL A 185 0.90 -2.02 -4.39
C VAL A 185 -0.15 -0.97 -4.75
N SER A 186 0.19 0.31 -4.72
CA SER A 186 -0.74 1.38 -5.10
C SER A 186 -1.06 1.35 -6.60
N LEU A 187 -0.09 1.04 -7.46
CA LEU A 187 -0.35 0.82 -8.89
C LEU A 187 -1.39 -0.28 -9.09
N GLU A 188 -1.22 -1.41 -8.41
CA GLU A 188 -2.18 -2.53 -8.48
C GLU A 188 -3.58 -2.09 -8.04
N ILE A 189 -3.70 -1.26 -7.00
CA ILE A 189 -4.99 -0.77 -6.51
C ILE A 189 -5.67 0.13 -7.54
N PHE A 190 -4.95 1.07 -8.13
CA PHE A 190 -5.50 1.96 -9.16
C PHE A 190 -5.85 1.21 -10.46
N GLU A 191 -5.15 0.12 -10.77
CA GLU A 191 -5.50 -0.77 -11.88
C GLU A 191 -6.73 -1.64 -11.58
N SER A 192 -7.04 -1.89 -10.30
CA SER A 192 -8.13 -2.78 -9.87
C SER A 192 -9.49 -2.14 -9.70
N LEU A 193 -9.52 -0.83 -9.49
CA LEU A 193 -10.72 -0.14 -9.06
C LEU A 193 -11.13 0.89 -10.10
N ASP A 194 -12.43 1.08 -10.23
CA ASP A 194 -12.96 2.09 -11.13
C ASP A 194 -12.81 3.48 -10.49
N SER A 195 -12.75 4.53 -11.32
CA SER A 195 -12.66 5.91 -10.82
C SER A 195 -13.79 6.27 -9.86
N ALA A 196 -14.97 5.66 -10.02
CA ALA A 196 -16.11 5.82 -9.13
C ALA A 196 -15.85 5.28 -7.71
N ASP A 197 -14.99 4.28 -7.54
CA ASP A 197 -14.66 3.71 -6.21
C ASP A 197 -13.83 4.66 -5.35
N PHE A 198 -13.20 5.65 -5.98
CA PHE A 198 -12.40 6.68 -5.34
C PHE A 198 -13.19 7.94 -4.99
N ILE A 199 -14.47 8.01 -5.39
CA ILE A 199 -15.36 9.13 -5.11
C ILE A 199 -16.49 8.67 -4.18
N SER A 200 -16.67 9.42 -3.11
CA SER A 200 -17.76 9.29 -2.15
C SER A 200 -18.48 10.63 -2.01
N GLU A 201 -19.66 10.63 -1.42
CA GLU A 201 -20.46 11.85 -1.24
C GLU A 201 -20.98 11.92 0.20
N LEU A 202 -20.91 13.10 0.80
CA LEU A 202 -21.47 13.38 2.11
C LEU A 202 -22.08 14.78 2.10
N ASN A 203 -23.36 14.89 2.46
CA ASN A 203 -24.14 16.13 2.42
C ASN A 203 -24.15 16.82 1.05
N GLY A 204 -24.18 16.06 -0.06
CA GLY A 204 -24.12 16.65 -1.40
C GLY A 204 -22.72 17.10 -1.83
N ILE A 205 -21.67 16.81 -1.05
CA ILE A 205 -20.29 17.24 -1.32
C ILE A 205 -19.43 16.01 -1.64
N GLU A 206 -18.78 16.04 -2.81
CA GLU A 206 -17.84 15.01 -3.22
C GLU A 206 -16.61 14.97 -2.29
N ILE A 207 -16.28 13.77 -1.82
CA ILE A 207 -15.06 13.43 -1.11
C ILE A 207 -14.26 12.45 -1.96
N GLU A 208 -13.11 12.91 -2.46
CA GLU A 208 -12.16 12.16 -3.28
C GLU A 208 -11.08 11.51 -2.42
N PHE A 209 -10.87 10.22 -2.65
CA PHE A 209 -9.72 9.44 -2.21
C PHE A 209 -8.74 9.30 -3.39
N ASN A 210 -7.61 9.99 -3.37
CA ASN A 210 -6.67 9.99 -4.49
C ASN A 210 -5.28 9.43 -4.12
N GLU A 211 -4.29 9.59 -5.00
CA GLU A 211 -2.92 9.10 -4.83
C GLU A 211 -2.30 9.60 -3.54
N PHE A 212 -2.54 10.87 -3.19
CA PHE A 212 -2.10 11.44 -1.93
C PHE A 212 -2.71 10.69 -0.74
N SER A 213 -4.04 10.48 -0.76
CA SER A 213 -4.75 9.75 0.28
C SER A 213 -4.20 8.33 0.44
N LEU A 214 -4.06 7.60 -0.67
CA LEU A 214 -3.63 6.21 -0.68
C LEU A 214 -2.22 6.06 -0.10
N ILE A 215 -1.24 6.75 -0.69
CA ILE A 215 0.15 6.68 -0.26
C ILE A 215 0.29 7.06 1.20
N HIS A 216 -0.36 8.14 1.62
CA HIS A 216 -0.28 8.62 2.98
C HIS A 216 -0.82 7.61 3.99
N ILE A 217 -2.01 7.04 3.72
CA ILE A 217 -2.66 6.11 4.63
C ILE A 217 -1.91 4.77 4.67
N LEU A 218 -1.53 4.22 3.51
CA LEU A 218 -0.77 2.98 3.46
C LEU A 218 0.57 3.10 4.18
N ASN A 219 1.30 4.20 3.95
CA ASN A 219 2.60 4.39 4.58
C ASN A 219 2.50 4.69 6.09
N ARG A 220 1.51 5.47 6.54
CA ARG A 220 1.45 5.93 7.94
C ARG A 220 0.65 5.02 8.85
N HIS A 221 -0.39 4.36 8.35
CA HIS A 221 -1.40 3.70 9.19
C HIS A 221 -1.50 2.18 8.97
N PHE A 222 -0.88 1.62 7.93
CA PHE A 222 -0.83 0.16 7.70
C PHE A 222 0.56 -0.46 7.86
N ALA A 223 1.62 0.34 8.01
CA ALA A 223 3.00 -0.13 8.00
C ALA A 223 3.63 -0.39 9.39
N LYS A 224 2.84 -0.57 10.46
CA LYS A 224 3.35 -0.62 11.85
C LYS A 224 4.54 -1.56 12.04
N ILE A 225 4.37 -2.80 11.56
CA ILE A 225 5.35 -3.90 11.70
C ILE A 225 6.66 -3.59 10.97
N LEU A 226 6.62 -2.70 9.98
CA LEU A 226 7.75 -2.32 9.14
C LEU A 226 8.46 -1.07 9.64
N LYS A 227 7.80 -0.23 10.44
CA LYS A 227 8.40 0.98 11.02
C LYS A 227 9.52 0.60 12.00
N GLN A 228 10.73 1.10 11.72
CA GLN A 228 11.94 0.82 12.49
C GLN A 228 12.15 1.79 13.67
N PHE A 229 11.19 2.65 13.95
CA PHE A 229 11.22 3.64 15.03
C PHE A 229 9.78 4.01 15.42
N ASP A 230 9.63 4.54 16.64
CA ASP A 230 8.34 5.02 17.10
C ASP A 230 7.95 6.30 16.34
N THR A 231 6.82 6.23 15.64
CA THR A 231 6.25 7.33 14.86
C THR A 231 5.16 8.09 15.63
N LYS A 232 4.76 7.61 16.81
CA LYS A 232 3.60 8.08 17.58
C LYS A 232 2.29 8.07 16.78
N LYS A 233 2.19 7.23 15.75
CA LYS A 233 1.00 7.08 14.92
C LYS A 233 0.13 5.92 15.40
N SER A 234 -1.16 6.04 15.12
CA SER A 234 -2.13 4.96 15.26
C SER A 234 -2.18 4.11 14.01
N PHE A 235 -2.54 2.84 14.15
CA PHE A 235 -2.47 1.86 13.06
C PHE A 235 -3.73 1.02 13.00
N HIS A 236 -4.21 0.77 11.79
CA HIS A 236 -5.38 -0.07 11.55
C HIS A 236 -5.13 -1.48 12.07
N LYS A 237 -6.11 -2.03 12.81
CA LYS A 237 -6.22 -3.46 13.10
C LYS A 237 -6.99 -4.13 11.95
N GLU A 238 -6.94 -5.46 11.88
CA GLU A 238 -7.34 -6.40 10.81
C GLU A 238 -8.70 -6.18 10.09
N MET A 239 -9.47 -5.15 10.43
CA MET A 239 -10.76 -4.76 9.86
C MET A 239 -10.67 -4.16 8.44
N PHE A 240 -9.55 -3.51 8.10
CA PHE A 240 -9.39 -2.86 6.80
C PHE A 240 -8.39 -3.60 5.92
N ILE A 241 -8.78 -3.80 4.66
CA ILE A 241 -7.95 -4.45 3.64
C ILE A 241 -7.37 -3.34 2.75
N PRO A 242 -6.03 -3.12 2.78
CA PRO A 242 -5.38 -2.07 2.01
C PRO A 242 -5.80 -1.97 0.54
N ARG A 243 -6.02 -3.13 -0.11
CA ARG A 243 -6.30 -3.23 -1.54
C ARG A 243 -7.68 -2.73 -1.97
N ILE A 244 -8.65 -2.67 -1.05
CA ILE A 244 -10.02 -2.23 -1.31
C ILE A 244 -10.41 -1.08 -0.38
N LEU A 245 -9.42 -0.37 0.16
CA LEU A 245 -9.62 0.62 1.21
C LEU A 245 -10.52 1.78 0.76
N SER A 246 -10.41 2.22 -0.49
CA SER A 246 -11.27 3.28 -1.05
C SER A 246 -12.74 2.85 -1.06
N THR A 247 -13.03 1.63 -1.52
CA THR A 247 -14.38 1.05 -1.50
C THR A 247 -14.93 0.92 -0.07
N GLN A 248 -14.11 0.44 0.87
CA GLN A 248 -14.50 0.35 2.30
C GLN A 248 -14.81 1.73 2.90
N ILE A 249 -14.00 2.76 2.58
CA ILE A 249 -14.24 4.13 3.04
C ILE A 249 -15.51 4.70 2.40
N LYS A 250 -15.71 4.46 1.10
CA LYS A 250 -16.92 4.88 0.39
C LYS A 250 -18.17 4.31 1.03
N GLU A 251 -18.18 3.01 1.34
CA GLU A 251 -19.29 2.36 2.04
C GLU A 251 -19.57 3.00 3.41
N ILE A 252 -18.53 3.26 4.20
CA ILE A 252 -18.66 3.95 5.50
C ILE A 252 -19.28 5.34 5.32
N ILE A 253 -18.78 6.13 4.37
CA ILE A 253 -19.28 7.48 4.11
C ILE A 253 -20.75 7.41 3.65
N THR A 254 -21.11 6.48 2.77
CA THR A 254 -22.50 6.29 2.33
C THR A 254 -23.43 5.92 3.49
N ILE A 255 -23.00 5.06 4.41
CA ILE A 255 -23.78 4.71 5.61
C ILE A 255 -24.00 5.95 6.48
N ILE A 256 -22.96 6.76 6.67
CA ILE A 256 -23.05 8.01 7.44
C ILE A 256 -23.97 9.02 6.76
N ASP A 257 -23.82 9.21 5.45
CA ASP A 257 -24.64 10.15 4.67
C ASP A 257 -26.12 9.78 4.70
N THR A 258 -26.43 8.50 4.48
CA THR A 258 -27.81 7.97 4.52
C THR A 258 -28.47 8.16 5.88
N SER A 259 -27.69 8.20 6.97
CA SER A 259 -28.22 8.46 8.31
C SER A 259 -28.74 9.88 8.51
N MET A 260 -28.34 10.82 7.64
CA MET A 260 -28.68 12.25 7.72
C MET A 260 -28.24 12.96 9.01
N LEU A 261 -27.43 12.31 9.86
CA LEU A 261 -27.02 12.84 11.17
C LEU A 261 -26.00 13.99 11.09
N LEU A 262 -25.31 14.12 9.95
CA LEU A 262 -24.32 15.17 9.71
C LEU A 262 -24.83 16.29 8.79
N ILE A 263 -26.13 16.33 8.44
CA ILE A 263 -26.68 17.38 7.56
C ILE A 263 -26.34 18.78 8.11
N GLY A 264 -25.81 19.63 7.23
CA GLY A 264 -25.43 21.01 7.55
C GLY A 264 -24.21 21.15 8.47
N LYS A 265 -23.52 20.06 8.81
CA LYS A 265 -22.29 20.08 9.61
C LYS A 265 -21.06 20.16 8.72
N GLU A 266 -20.00 20.77 9.24
CA GLU A 266 -18.70 20.76 8.57
C GLU A 266 -18.13 19.33 8.51
N ILE A 267 -17.58 18.98 7.36
CA ILE A 267 -17.01 17.65 7.09
C ILE A 267 -15.48 17.68 7.00
N ASN A 268 -14.85 18.72 7.56
CA ASN A 268 -13.39 18.82 7.76
C ASN A 268 -12.82 17.63 8.54
N LYS A 269 -13.60 17.15 9.51
CA LYS A 269 -13.31 16.01 10.38
C LYS A 269 -14.58 15.18 10.51
N ILE A 270 -14.54 13.94 10.00
CA ILE A 270 -15.63 12.98 10.12
C ILE A 270 -15.17 11.94 11.13
N ALA A 271 -15.77 11.94 12.30
CA ALA A 271 -15.47 10.99 13.36
C ALA A 271 -16.62 9.99 13.49
N PHE A 272 -16.29 8.71 13.59
CA PHE A 272 -17.25 7.63 13.67
C PHE A 272 -16.68 6.46 14.46
N GLN A 273 -17.53 5.48 14.75
CA GLN A 273 -17.18 4.28 15.50
C GLN A 273 -17.69 3.05 14.74
N ILE A 274 -16.83 2.04 14.61
CA ILE A 274 -17.14 0.73 14.05
C ILE A 274 -16.76 -0.32 15.09
N HIS A 275 -17.71 -1.16 15.51
CA HIS A 275 -17.47 -2.19 16.53
C HIS A 275 -16.71 -1.66 17.76
N GLU A 276 -17.18 -0.54 18.32
CA GLU A 276 -16.57 0.14 19.50
C GLU A 276 -15.17 0.73 19.29
N GLN A 277 -14.60 0.64 18.09
CA GLN A 277 -13.35 1.30 17.73
C GLN A 277 -13.65 2.64 17.07
N ASP A 278 -13.12 3.71 17.65
CA ASP A 278 -13.25 5.07 17.13
C ASP A 278 -12.28 5.27 15.95
N TYR A 279 -12.74 6.03 14.95
CA TYR A 279 -12.01 6.38 13.75
C TYR A 279 -12.23 7.84 13.37
N ILE A 280 -11.23 8.42 12.71
CA ILE A 280 -11.30 9.77 12.16
C ILE A 280 -10.87 9.75 10.70
N ILE A 281 -11.68 10.39 9.85
CA ILE A 281 -11.31 10.85 8.51
C ILE A 281 -11.14 12.37 8.55
N TYR A 282 -9.99 12.86 8.11
CA TYR A 282 -9.81 14.28 7.83
C TYR A 282 -9.92 14.54 6.35
N THR A 283 -10.61 15.62 5.98
CA THR A 283 -10.72 16.07 4.60
C THR A 283 -10.34 17.54 4.48
N SER A 284 -9.94 17.98 3.30
CA SER A 284 -9.71 19.40 3.01
C SER A 284 -10.34 19.78 1.69
N GLU A 285 -10.85 21.00 1.62
CA GLU A 285 -11.34 21.57 0.36
C GLU A 285 -10.23 21.69 -0.69
N LYS A 286 -10.62 21.41 -1.93
CA LYS A 286 -9.82 21.52 -3.15
C LYS A 286 -10.70 22.06 -4.27
N ILE A 287 -10.05 22.60 -5.30
CA ILE A 287 -10.71 23.19 -6.45
C ILE A 287 -10.33 22.36 -7.68
N ARG A 288 -11.33 21.93 -8.46
CA ARG A 288 -11.16 21.27 -9.76
C ARG A 288 -11.95 22.06 -10.81
N GLY A 289 -11.24 22.85 -11.60
CA GLY A 289 -11.88 23.80 -12.52
C GLY A 289 -12.69 24.83 -11.73
N ALA A 290 -14.00 24.90 -11.97
CA ALA A 290 -14.92 25.79 -11.27
C ALA A 290 -15.58 25.15 -10.03
N ASN A 291 -15.44 23.84 -9.83
CA ASN A 291 -16.12 23.11 -8.77
C ASN A 291 -15.20 22.94 -7.55
N THR A 292 -15.79 23.07 -6.35
CA THR A 292 -15.14 22.69 -5.10
C THR A 292 -15.46 21.25 -4.77
N TYR A 293 -14.46 20.54 -4.28
CA TYR A 293 -14.60 19.17 -3.79
C TYR A 293 -13.72 19.00 -2.55
N ARG A 294 -13.85 17.89 -1.84
CA ARG A 294 -13.01 17.60 -0.68
C ARG A 294 -12.09 16.45 -0.97
N ARG A 295 -10.80 16.61 -0.68
CA ARG A 295 -9.84 15.51 -0.72
C ARG A 295 -9.72 14.88 0.67
N LEU A 296 -9.81 13.56 0.75
CA LEU A 296 -9.51 12.80 1.94
C LEU A 296 -8.00 12.89 2.23
N ASN A 297 -7.63 13.42 3.39
CA ASN A 297 -6.23 13.65 3.74
C ASN A 297 -5.62 12.48 4.51
N THR A 298 -6.37 11.92 5.46
CA THR A 298 -5.93 10.77 6.24
C THR A 298 -7.13 10.05 6.85
N PHE A 299 -6.92 8.78 7.18
CA PHE A 299 -7.88 7.89 7.82
C PHE A 299 -7.14 6.99 8.81
N PHE A 300 -7.51 7.05 10.09
CA PHE A 300 -6.83 6.31 11.15
C PHE A 300 -7.75 5.96 12.33
N PRO A 301 -7.46 4.87 13.07
CA PRO A 301 -8.15 4.57 14.31
C PRO A 301 -7.68 5.49 15.44
N VAL A 302 -8.58 5.89 16.31
CA VAL A 302 -8.27 6.77 17.44
C VAL A 302 -7.76 5.94 18.61
N ASP A 303 -6.44 5.91 18.76
CA ASP A 303 -5.78 5.29 19.92
C ASP A 303 -5.29 6.33 20.94
N ASP A 304 -5.03 7.57 20.51
CA ASP A 304 -4.49 8.62 21.38
C ASP A 304 -5.53 9.12 22.39
N LYS A 305 -5.11 9.30 23.64
CA LYS A 305 -6.00 9.73 24.73
C LYS A 305 -6.55 11.14 24.50
N ASN A 306 -5.78 12.05 23.92
CA ASN A 306 -6.23 13.42 23.70
C ASN A 306 -7.32 13.46 22.63
N ASP A 307 -7.15 12.67 21.56
CA ASP A 307 -8.18 12.57 20.52
C ASP A 307 -9.47 11.96 21.07
N LYS A 308 -9.40 10.90 21.90
CA LYS A 308 -10.58 10.33 22.58
C LYS A 308 -11.28 11.32 23.50
N ASN A 309 -10.50 12.08 24.27
CA ASN A 309 -11.03 13.11 25.14
C ASN A 309 -11.71 14.22 24.34
N ALA A 310 -11.11 14.65 23.22
CA ALA A 310 -11.70 15.64 22.32
C ALA A 310 -13.02 15.15 21.70
N LEU A 311 -13.09 13.88 21.27
CA LEU A 311 -14.35 13.30 20.78
C LEU A 311 -15.45 13.32 21.85
N THR A 312 -15.11 13.00 23.10
CA THR A 312 -16.08 13.00 24.20
C THR A 312 -16.51 14.43 24.60
N ALA A 313 -15.57 15.38 24.55
CA ALA A 313 -15.79 16.77 24.93
C ALA A 313 -16.62 17.53 23.89
N ASP A 314 -16.32 17.35 22.60
CA ASP A 314 -16.82 18.25 21.54
C ASP A 314 -17.96 17.63 20.71
N TYR A 315 -18.21 16.32 20.85
CA TYR A 315 -19.17 15.59 20.02
C TYR A 315 -20.14 14.74 20.85
N ASN A 316 -21.31 14.47 20.26
CA ASN A 316 -22.27 13.49 20.73
C ASN A 316 -22.21 12.25 19.83
N LEU A 317 -21.93 11.09 20.41
CA LEU A 317 -22.01 9.83 19.68
C LEU A 317 -23.48 9.46 19.41
N LYS A 318 -23.82 9.24 18.16
CA LYS A 318 -25.16 8.84 17.71
C LYS A 318 -25.07 7.49 16.99
N VAL A 319 -25.89 6.54 17.42
CA VAL A 319 -25.94 5.20 16.84
C VAL A 319 -26.68 5.26 15.51
N ILE A 320 -26.07 4.74 14.44
CA ILE A 320 -26.71 4.56 13.13
C ILE A 320 -27.36 3.17 13.08
N ASN A 321 -26.59 2.13 13.45
CA ASN A 321 -27.03 0.75 13.53
C ASN A 321 -26.12 -0.03 14.53
N PRO A 322 -26.32 -1.34 14.77
CA PRO A 322 -25.53 -2.10 15.74
C PRO A 322 -24.01 -2.12 15.51
N ILE A 323 -23.55 -1.81 14.30
CA ILE A 323 -22.14 -1.83 13.91
C ILE A 323 -21.56 -0.41 13.88
N TYR A 324 -22.35 0.56 13.38
CA TYR A 324 -21.90 1.90 13.07
C TYR A 324 -22.53 2.95 13.98
N SER A 325 -21.69 3.87 14.47
CA SER A 325 -22.10 5.10 15.12
C SER A 325 -21.30 6.28 14.57
N VAL A 326 -21.84 7.49 14.64
CA VAL A 326 -21.18 8.72 14.17
C VAL A 326 -21.12 9.77 15.28
N TYR A 327 -20.00 10.49 15.36
CA TYR A 327 -19.84 11.61 16.27
C TYR A 327 -20.39 12.88 15.61
N VAL A 328 -21.45 13.45 16.19
CA VAL A 328 -22.08 14.70 15.72
C VAL A 328 -21.58 15.85 16.59
N PRO A 329 -21.04 16.95 16.01
CA PRO A 329 -20.60 18.12 16.78
C PRO A 329 -21.73 18.65 17.69
N LYS A 330 -21.38 18.99 18.94
CA LYS A 330 -22.31 19.53 19.95
C LYS A 330 -22.93 20.86 19.55
#